data_AF-A0A9Q5ZB84-F1
#
_entry.id   AF-A0A9Q5ZB84-F1
#
_cell.length_a   1.000
_cell.length_b   1.000
_cell.length_c   1.000
_cell.angle_alpha   90.00
_cell.angle_beta   90.00
_cell.angle_gamma   90.00
#
_symmetry.space_group_name_H-M   'P 1'
#
loop_
_entity.id
_entity.type
_entity.pdbx_description
1 polymer ?
#
loop_
_entity_poly.entity_id
_entity_poly.type
_entity_poly.pdbx_seq_one_letter_code
_entity_poly.pdbx_strand_id
1 'polypeptide(L)'
;MRLEPLYQRDREQAIQFGNQQGEQRLVLRLLNRRIGEINASLIERVQGLSIEQLENLGEALLDFSTVADLETWLNLGGHPSTTVSLAVRQN
;
A
#
# COMPACT_ATOMS: atom_id res chain seq x y z
N MET A 1 -6.12 -19.63 -36.47
CA MET A 1 -6.51 -18.59 -35.51
C MET A 1 -5.39 -18.45 -34.48
N ARG A 2 -4.85 -17.25 -34.26
CA ARG A 2 -3.70 -17.00 -33.38
C ARG A 2 -4.20 -16.71 -31.96
N LEU A 3 -4.20 -17.72 -31.09
CA LEU A 3 -4.63 -17.62 -29.68
C LEU A 3 -3.54 -17.01 -28.78
N GLU A 4 -2.31 -16.84 -29.29
CA GLU A 4 -1.17 -16.26 -28.56
C GLU A 4 -1.46 -14.96 -27.77
N PRO A 5 -2.27 -14.00 -28.27
CA PRO A 5 -2.50 -12.75 -27.54
C PRO A 5 -3.34 -12.91 -26.26
N LEU A 6 -4.20 -13.94 -26.18
CA LEU A 6 -5.04 -14.18 -25.01
C LEU A 6 -4.23 -14.80 -23.87
N TYR A 7 -3.43 -15.84 -24.17
CA TYR A 7 -2.54 -16.47 -23.19
C TYR A 7 -1.54 -15.48 -22.58
N GLN A 8 -1.04 -14.54 -23.39
CA GLN A 8 -0.12 -13.52 -22.89
C GLN A 8 -0.80 -12.57 -21.90
N ARG A 9 -2.04 -12.13 -22.19
CA ARG A 9 -2.83 -11.28 -21.29
C ARG A 9 -3.18 -11.96 -19.98
N ASP A 10 -3.62 -13.22 -20.04
CA ASP A 10 -3.97 -13.99 -18.83
C ASP A 10 -2.76 -14.17 -17.91
N ARG A 11 -1.59 -14.41 -18.50
CA ARG A 11 -0.33 -14.52 -17.74
C ARG A 11 0.07 -13.20 -17.10
N GLU A 12 -0.02 -12.08 -17.82
CA GLU A 12 0.28 -10.75 -17.29
C GLU A 12 -0.64 -10.38 -16.13
N GLN A 13 -1.94 -10.65 -16.27
CA GLN A 13 -2.92 -10.45 -15.19
C GLN A 13 -2.62 -11.32 -13.97
N ALA A 14 -2.28 -12.59 -14.18
CA ALA A 14 -1.92 -13.50 -13.08
C ALA A 14 -0.68 -13.03 -12.32
N ILE A 15 0.34 -12.52 -13.03
CA ILE A 15 1.54 -11.95 -12.41
C ILE A 15 1.20 -10.68 -11.62
N GLN A 16 0.43 -9.77 -12.20
CA GLN A 16 0.01 -8.54 -11.50
C GLN A 16 -0.79 -8.84 -10.24
N PHE A 17 -1.75 -9.76 -10.32
CA PHE A 17 -2.54 -10.19 -9.17
C PHE A 17 -1.66 -10.84 -8.09
N GLY A 18 -0.74 -11.72 -8.49
CA GLY A 18 0.21 -12.37 -7.58
C GLY A 18 1.11 -11.37 -6.84
N ASN A 19 1.60 -10.36 -7.54
CA ASN A 19 2.41 -9.29 -6.95
C ASN A 19 1.60 -8.49 -5.92
N GLN A 20 0.40 -8.05 -6.28
CA GLN A 20 -0.46 -7.29 -5.38
C GLN A 20 -0.83 -8.09 -4.12
N GLN A 21 -1.21 -9.36 -4.25
CA GLN A 21 -1.51 -10.23 -3.11
C GLN A 21 -0.28 -10.43 -2.20
N GLY A 22 0.90 -10.61 -2.79
CA GLY A 22 2.16 -10.75 -2.07
C GLY A 22 2.47 -9.51 -1.24
N GLU A 23 2.30 -8.33 -1.84
CA GLU A 23 2.57 -7.05 -1.22
C GLU A 23 1.57 -6.72 -0.10
N GLN A 24 0.27 -6.91 -0.34
CA GLN A 24 -0.76 -6.78 0.69
C GLN A 24 -0.43 -7.61 1.92
N ARG A 25 -0.05 -8.88 1.71
CA ARG A 25 0.30 -9.80 2.81
C ARG A 25 1.55 -9.31 3.56
N LEU A 26 2.53 -8.75 2.86
CA LEU A 26 3.74 -8.22 3.49
C LEU A 26 3.42 -6.98 4.33
N VAL A 27 2.74 -5.99 3.75
CA VAL A 27 2.36 -4.74 4.40
C VAL A 27 1.52 -5.01 5.65
N LEU A 28 0.49 -5.85 5.56
CA LEU A 28 -0.36 -6.21 6.72
C LEU A 28 0.45 -6.85 7.87
N ARG A 29 1.41 -7.71 7.54
CA ARG A 29 2.30 -8.32 8.56
C ARG A 29 3.23 -7.29 9.19
N LEU A 30 3.72 -6.33 8.41
CA LEU A 30 4.61 -5.27 8.91
C LEU A 30 3.84 -4.29 9.80
N LEU A 31 2.63 -3.88 9.40
CA LEU A 31 1.74 -3.06 10.23
C LEU A 31 1.48 -3.74 11.58
N ASN A 32 1.06 -5.01 11.57
CA ASN A 32 0.83 -5.76 12.80
C ASN A 32 2.08 -5.85 13.71
N ARG A 33 3.28 -5.90 13.13
CA ARG A 33 4.54 -5.90 13.89
C ARG A 33 4.93 -4.53 14.43
N ARG A 34 4.60 -3.46 13.71
CA ARG A 34 5.07 -2.10 14.02
C ARG A 34 4.17 -1.38 15.00
N ILE A 35 2.85 -1.47 14.79
CA ILE A 35 1.84 -0.71 15.55
C ILE A 35 0.86 -1.60 16.32
N GLY A 36 1.09 -2.92 16.31
CA GLY A 36 0.24 -3.90 16.97
C GLY A 36 -0.97 -4.32 16.12
N GLU A 37 -1.89 -5.05 16.74
CA GLU A 37 -3.05 -5.62 16.05
C GLU A 37 -3.95 -4.54 15.44
N ILE A 38 -4.15 -4.60 14.13
CA ILE A 38 -5.08 -3.74 13.39
C ILE A 38 -6.42 -4.44 13.20
N ASN A 39 -7.52 -3.68 13.32
CA ASN A 39 -8.87 -4.22 13.19
C ASN A 39 -9.22 -4.59 11.74
N ALA A 40 -10.28 -5.39 11.57
CA ALA A 40 -10.74 -5.88 10.26
C ALA A 40 -11.06 -4.76 9.25
N SER A 41 -11.62 -3.64 9.69
CA SER A 41 -11.96 -2.53 8.80
C SER A 41 -10.70 -1.89 8.18
N LEU A 42 -9.63 -1.74 8.97
CA LEU A 42 -8.34 -1.25 8.45
C LEU A 42 -7.69 -2.25 7.51
N ILE A 43 -7.80 -3.55 7.79
CA ILE A 43 -7.31 -4.62 6.90
C ILE A 43 -8.00 -4.53 5.53
N GLU A 44 -9.32 -4.42 5.50
CA GLU A 44 -10.09 -4.29 4.25
C GLU A 44 -9.67 -3.04 3.45
N ARG A 45 -9.47 -1.90 4.14
CA ARG A 45 -8.99 -0.68 3.49
C ARG A 45 -7.61 -0.85 2.86
N VAL A 46 -6.68 -1.51 3.55
CA VAL A 46 -5.33 -1.80 3.02
C VAL A 46 -5.41 -2.78 1.83
N GLN A 47 -6.28 -3.78 1.89
CA GLN A 47 -6.50 -4.72 0.76
C GLN A 47 -7.16 -4.05 -0.46
N GLY A 48 -7.85 -2.93 -0.26
CA GLY A 48 -8.41 -2.11 -1.34
C GLY A 48 -7.39 -1.19 -2.03
N LEU A 49 -6.16 -1.09 -1.52
CA LEU A 49 -5.13 -0.23 -2.10
C LEU A 49 -4.59 -0.79 -3.43
N SER A 50 -4.27 0.13 -4.35
CA SER A 50 -3.49 -0.17 -5.55
C SER A 50 -2.06 -0.58 -5.18
N ILE A 51 -1.36 -1.22 -6.13
CA ILE A 51 0.05 -1.62 -5.93
C ILE A 51 0.94 -0.43 -5.54
N GLU A 52 0.82 0.71 -6.24
CA GLU A 52 1.58 1.93 -5.95
C GLU A 52 1.31 2.48 -4.55
N GLN A 53 0.05 2.41 -4.09
CA GLN A 53 -0.29 2.82 -2.74
C GLN A 53 0.25 1.84 -1.68
N LEU A 54 0.32 0.55 -1.99
CA LEU A 54 0.94 -0.44 -1.10
C LEU A 54 2.45 -0.22 -0.99
N GLU A 55 3.12 0.12 -2.10
CA GLU A 55 4.55 0.46 -2.11
C GLU A 55 4.80 1.70 -1.24
N ASN A 56 4.01 2.76 -1.45
CA ASN A 56 4.07 3.99 -0.64
C ASN A 56 3.78 3.73 0.85
N LEU A 57 2.82 2.86 1.16
CA LEU A 57 2.52 2.45 2.54
C LEU A 57 3.69 1.67 3.14
N GLY A 58 4.38 0.85 2.34
CA GLY A 58 5.58 0.10 2.70
C GLY A 58 6.71 1.00 3.22
N GLU A 59 6.86 2.19 2.65
CA GLU A 59 7.82 3.20 3.11
C GLU A 59 7.28 3.95 4.34
N ALA A 60 6.05 4.47 4.25
CA ALA A 60 5.47 5.30 5.32
C ALA A 60 5.28 4.54 6.64
N LEU A 61 5.00 3.23 6.59
CA LEU A 61 4.83 2.43 7.81
C LEU A 61 6.10 2.38 8.67
N LEU A 62 7.27 2.69 8.11
CA LEU A 62 8.53 2.77 8.85
C LEU A 62 8.58 3.97 9.80
N ASP A 63 7.70 4.95 9.65
CA ASP A 63 7.57 6.11 10.55
C ASP A 63 6.40 5.98 11.52
N PHE A 64 5.54 4.97 11.35
CA PHE A 64 4.37 4.80 12.20
C PHE A 64 4.76 4.38 13.62
N SER A 65 4.04 4.95 14.58
CA SER A 65 4.15 4.63 16.01
C SER A 65 2.84 4.11 16.58
N THR A 66 1.70 4.44 15.94
CA THR A 66 0.36 4.12 16.43
C THR A 66 -0.59 3.75 15.29
N VAL A 67 -1.74 3.16 15.65
CA VAL A 67 -2.85 2.92 14.70
C VAL A 67 -3.41 4.21 14.11
N ALA A 68 -3.38 5.32 14.86
CA ALA A 68 -3.84 6.62 14.38
C ALA A 68 -2.99 7.15 13.20
N ASP A 69 -1.71 6.80 13.12
CA ASP A 69 -0.84 7.18 12.00
C ASP A 69 -1.30 6.50 10.71
N LEU A 70 -1.64 5.20 10.78
CA LEU A 70 -2.20 4.44 9.66
C LEU A 70 -3.56 5.00 9.23
N GLU A 71 -4.45 5.28 10.18
CA GLU A 71 -5.76 5.87 9.89
C GLU A 71 -5.64 7.22 9.17
N THR A 72 -4.72 8.07 9.65
CA THR A 72 -4.43 9.36 9.04
C THR A 72 -3.92 9.19 7.61
N TRP A 73 -2.96 8.30 7.41
CA TRP A 73 -2.40 8.01 6.08
C TRP A 73 -3.47 7.51 5.09
N LEU A 74 -4.32 6.58 5.53
CA LEU A 74 -5.41 6.04 4.71
C LEU A 74 -6.47 7.10 4.38
N ASN A 75 -6.69 8.09 5.26
CA ASN A 75 -7.64 9.18 5.03
C ASN A 75 -7.09 10.24 4.06
N LEU A 76 -5.76 10.38 3.96
CA LEU A 76 -5.09 11.28 3.02
C LEU A 76 -4.99 10.70 1.59
N GLY A 77 -5.56 9.52 1.33
CA GLY A 77 -5.59 8.91 -0.01
C GLY A 77 -4.35 8.06 -0.34
N GLY A 78 -3.53 7.74 0.65
CA GLY A 78 -2.36 6.88 0.47
C GLY A 78 -1.16 7.55 -0.21
N HIS A 79 -1.08 8.87 -0.08
CA HIS A 79 0.13 9.61 -0.44
C HIS A 79 0.99 9.83 0.81
N PRO A 80 2.32 9.68 0.71
CA PRO A 80 3.20 10.07 1.80
C PRO A 80 2.89 11.52 2.16
N SER A 81 2.51 11.75 3.43
CA SER A 81 2.33 13.10 3.95
C SER A 81 3.59 13.88 3.63
N THR A 82 3.50 14.81 2.69
CA THR A 82 4.63 15.60 2.20
C THR A 82 5.04 16.56 3.30
N THR A 83 5.68 16.05 4.35
CA THR A 83 6.25 16.85 5.44
C THR A 83 7.69 17.26 5.13
N VAL A 84 8.29 16.75 4.05
CA VAL A 84 9.60 17.21 3.57
C VAL A 84 9.42 18.13 2.36
N SER A 85 8.92 19.38 2.55
CA SER A 85 9.21 20.52 1.63
C SER A 85 8.56 21.87 1.97
N LEU A 86 7.77 22.04 3.04
CA LEU A 86 7.24 23.38 3.39
C LEU A 86 8.21 24.28 4.18
N ALA A 87 9.51 23.97 4.21
CA ALA A 87 10.54 24.83 4.83
C ALA A 87 11.34 25.69 3.83
N VAL A 88 11.08 25.61 2.51
CA VAL A 88 11.83 26.37 1.48
C VAL A 88 10.90 27.29 0.65
N ARG A 89 9.84 27.83 1.26
CA ARG A 89 9.04 28.91 0.64
C ARG A 89 8.77 30.09 1.57
N GLN A 90 9.70 30.34 2.49
CA GLN A 90 9.78 31.60 3.24
C GLN A 90 11.24 32.03 3.37
N ASN A 91 11.83 32.42 2.24
CA ASN A 91 12.90 33.43 2.19
C ASN A 91 12.96 34.03 0.79
#